data_AF-A0A961KT83-F1
#
_entry.id   AF-A0A961KT83-F1
#
_cell.length_a   1.000
_cell.length_b   1.000
_cell.length_c   1.000
_cell.angle_alpha   90.00
_cell.angle_beta   90.00
_cell.angle_gamma   90.00
#
_symmetry.space_group_name_H-M   'P 1'
#
loop_
_entity.id
_entity.type
_entity.pdbx_description
1 polymer ?
#
loop_
_entity_poly.entity_id
_entity_poly.type
_entity_poly.pdbx_seq_one_letter_code
_entity_poly.pdbx_strand_id
1 'polypeptide(L)'
;MTKDTVTEQAAALLKSHRASIDRLDAILVYTLGERFKHTQEVGLLKAEHDLPPSDPAREAWQIERLERLAVEADLDPVFARKFLNFVIDEVIRHHKKHQK
;
A
#
# COMPACT_ATOMS: atom_id res chain seq x y z
N MET A 1 20.38 -28.93 -27.12
CA MET A 1 20.22 -28.54 -25.70
C MET A 1 19.29 -29.54 -25.05
N THR A 2 19.70 -30.22 -23.99
CA THR A 2 18.88 -31.26 -23.32
C THR A 2 17.82 -30.60 -22.42
N LYS A 3 16.71 -31.30 -22.19
CA LYS A 3 15.57 -30.85 -21.37
C LYS A 3 15.98 -30.43 -19.95
N ASP A 4 17.06 -31.02 -19.43
CA ASP A 4 17.63 -30.73 -18.11
C ASP A 4 18.23 -29.32 -18.06
N THR A 5 18.95 -28.89 -19.11
CA THR A 5 19.56 -27.55 -19.18
C THR A 5 18.50 -26.44 -19.22
N VAL A 6 17.37 -26.67 -19.90
CA VAL A 6 16.24 -25.71 -19.95
C VAL A 6 15.57 -25.58 -18.58
N THR A 7 15.45 -26.69 -17.86
CA THR A 7 14.82 -26.71 -16.53
C THR A 7 15.70 -25.99 -15.50
N GLU A 8 17.02 -26.18 -15.55
CA GLU A 8 17.97 -25.48 -14.68
C GLU A 8 17.99 -23.96 -14.94
N GLN A 9 17.95 -23.55 -16.21
CA GLN A 9 17.86 -22.13 -16.60
C GLN A 9 16.57 -21.48 -16.09
N ALA A 10 15.43 -22.16 -16.25
CA ALA A 10 14.15 -21.68 -15.72
C ALA A 10 14.17 -21.54 -14.18
N ALA A 11 14.78 -22.50 -13.47
CA ALA A 11 14.91 -22.44 -12.01
C ALA A 11 15.78 -21.25 -11.55
N ALA A 12 16.87 -20.95 -12.27
CA ALA A 12 17.71 -19.81 -11.97
C ALA A 12 16.98 -18.46 -12.19
N LEU A 13 16.23 -18.34 -13.28
CA LEU A 13 15.40 -17.16 -13.55
C LEU A 13 14.31 -16.97 -12.48
N LEU A 14 13.62 -18.06 -12.12
CA LEU A 14 12.60 -18.03 -11.07
C LEU A 14 13.18 -17.57 -9.74
N LYS A 15 14.38 -18.05 -9.37
CA LYS A 15 15.08 -17.61 -8.15
C LYS A 15 15.39 -16.11 -8.19
N SER A 16 15.84 -15.59 -9.34
CA SER A 16 16.14 -14.16 -9.51
C SER A 16 14.89 -13.28 -9.39
N HIS A 17 13.78 -13.69 -10.01
CA HIS A 17 12.50 -12.99 -9.88
C HIS A 17 11.99 -12.98 -8.44
N ARG A 18 12.02 -14.11 -7.74
CA ARG A 18 11.61 -14.20 -6.33
C ARG A 18 12.44 -13.30 -5.43
N ALA A 19 13.76 -13.30 -5.60
CA ALA A 19 14.62 -12.40 -4.84
C ALA A 19 14.28 -10.91 -5.08
N SER A 20 13.79 -10.57 -6.27
CA SER A 20 13.34 -9.20 -6.59
C SER A 20 11.98 -8.88 -5.97
N ILE A 21 11.06 -9.85 -5.95
CA ILE A 21 9.77 -9.74 -5.25
C ILE A 21 10.00 -9.53 -3.75
N ASP A 22 10.86 -10.33 -3.10
CA ASP A 22 11.15 -10.20 -1.67
C ASP A 22 11.67 -8.79 -1.31
N ARG A 23 12.46 -8.17 -2.19
CA ARG A 23 12.94 -6.79 -2.00
C ARG A 23 11.82 -5.77 -2.15
N LEU A 24 10.93 -5.95 -3.12
CA LEU A 24 9.77 -5.07 -3.31
C LEU A 24 8.80 -5.18 -2.12
N ASP A 25 8.57 -6.39 -1.61
CA ASP A 25 7.72 -6.64 -0.45
C ASP A 25 8.27 -5.91 0.79
N ALA A 26 9.59 -5.94 1.02
CA ALA A 26 10.21 -5.17 2.09
C ALA A 26 9.94 -3.67 1.94
N ILE A 27 10.11 -3.11 0.73
CA ILE A 27 9.82 -1.68 0.45
C ILE A 27 8.35 -1.36 0.74
N LEU A 28 7.42 -2.23 0.32
CA LEU A 28 5.99 -2.05 0.56
C LEU A 28 5.67 -2.01 2.06
N VAL A 29 6.24 -2.94 2.84
CA VAL A 29 6.01 -3.03 4.29
C VAL A 29 6.57 -1.79 5.01
N TYR A 30 7.80 -1.37 4.72
CA TYR A 30 8.36 -0.16 5.33
C TYR A 30 7.60 1.10 4.94
N THR A 31 7.19 1.23 3.68
CA THR A 31 6.38 2.36 3.19
C THR A 31 5.03 2.43 3.89
N LEU A 32 4.37 1.28 4.07
CA LEU A 32 3.13 1.21 4.84
C LEU A 32 3.37 1.63 6.28
N GLY A 33 4.42 1.13 6.94
CA GLY A 33 4.77 1.51 8.31
C GLY A 33 4.90 3.02 8.49
N GLU A 34 5.64 3.69 7.60
CA GLU A 34 5.77 5.16 7.62
C GLU A 34 4.43 5.87 7.36
N ARG A 35 3.64 5.37 6.40
CA ARG A 35 2.30 5.92 6.13
C ARG A 35 1.40 5.83 7.36
N PHE A 36 1.41 4.72 8.08
CA PHE A 36 0.62 4.53 9.30
C PHE A 36 1.03 5.50 10.41
N LYS A 37 2.33 5.75 10.62
CA LYS A 37 2.82 6.75 11.59
C LYS A 37 2.23 8.13 11.29
N HIS A 38 2.32 8.59 10.05
CA HIS A 38 1.76 9.88 9.66
C HIS A 38 0.24 9.95 9.83
N THR A 39 -0.49 8.86 9.56
CA THR A 39 -1.95 8.88 9.82
C THR A 39 -2.29 8.99 11.30
N GLN A 40 -1.45 8.45 12.20
CA GLN A 40 -1.61 8.60 13.65
C GLN A 40 -1.32 10.04 14.09
N GLU A 41 -0.23 10.63 13.60
CA GLU A 41 0.12 12.03 13.85
C GLU A 41 -0.98 12.99 13.37
N VAL A 42 -1.53 12.77 12.18
CA VAL A 42 -2.68 13.53 11.67
C VAL A 42 -3.90 13.35 12.58
N GLY A 43 -4.16 12.13 13.07
CA GLY A 43 -5.24 11.87 14.02
C GLY A 43 -5.09 12.64 15.33
N LEU A 44 -3.88 12.66 15.90
CA LEU A 44 -3.55 13.43 17.10
C LEU A 44 -3.72 14.93 16.87
N LEU A 45 -3.17 15.45 15.77
CA LEU A 45 -3.26 16.87 15.40
C LEU A 45 -4.73 17.30 15.24
N LYS A 46 -5.55 16.47 14.60
CA LYS A 46 -6.98 16.74 14.45
C LYS A 46 -7.68 16.79 15.81
N ALA A 47 -7.37 15.87 16.71
CA ALA A 47 -7.96 15.83 18.05
C ALA A 47 -7.54 17.03 18.91
N GLU A 48 -6.26 17.44 18.83
CA GLU A 48 -5.72 18.59 19.58
C GLU A 48 -6.38 19.92 19.17
N HIS A 49 -6.76 20.05 17.89
CA HIS A 49 -7.31 21.29 17.33
C HIS A 49 -8.80 21.22 16.98
N ASP A 50 -9.52 20.21 17.48
CA ASP A 50 -10.96 19.99 17.23
C ASP A 50 -11.33 20.02 15.73
N LEU A 51 -10.43 19.48 14.89
CA LEU A 51 -10.62 19.39 13.44
C LEU A 51 -11.46 18.18 13.07
N PRO A 52 -12.26 18.26 11.98
CA PRO A 52 -13.14 17.16 11.59
C PRO A 52 -12.34 15.89 11.23
N PRO A 53 -12.83 14.71 11.65
CA PRO A 53 -12.15 13.44 11.39
C PRO A 53 -12.14 13.09 9.90
N SER A 54 -13.18 13.47 9.15
CA SER A 54 -13.31 13.25 7.70
C SER A 54 -13.12 14.56 6.93
N ASP A 55 -12.56 14.43 5.73
CA ASP A 55 -12.47 15.50 4.72
C ASP A 55 -12.88 14.87 3.37
N PRO A 56 -14.17 14.95 3.00
CA PRO A 56 -14.69 14.28 1.80
C PRO A 56 -14.02 14.73 0.50
N ALA A 57 -13.61 16.00 0.42
CA ALA A 57 -12.93 16.53 -0.76
C ALA A 57 -11.51 15.94 -0.87
N ARG A 58 -10.79 15.84 0.26
CA ARG A 58 -9.49 15.18 0.33
C ARG A 58 -9.58 13.69 -0.04
N GLU A 59 -10.59 12.99 0.48
CA GLU A 59 -10.83 11.57 0.23
C GLU A 59 -11.13 11.30 -1.26
N ALA A 60 -12.00 12.10 -1.87
CA ALA A 60 -12.31 12.00 -3.30
C ALA A 60 -11.07 12.21 -4.18
N TRP A 61 -10.26 13.24 -3.89
CA TRP A 61 -9.01 13.49 -4.61
C TRP A 61 -7.99 12.36 -4.45
N GLN A 62 -7.90 11.75 -3.26
CA GLN A 62 -6.97 10.64 -3.02
C GLN A 62 -7.31 9.43 -3.88
N ILE A 63 -8.60 9.11 -4.00
CA ILE A 63 -9.10 8.04 -4.85
C ILE A 63 -8.74 8.32 -6.31
N GLU A 64 -9.10 9.50 -6.83
CA GLU A 64 -8.86 9.88 -8.23
C GLU A 64 -7.36 9.83 -8.57
N ARG A 65 -6.52 10.37 -7.69
CA ARG A 65 -5.06 10.33 -7.86
C ARG A 65 -4.53 8.90 -7.88
N LEU A 66 -5.05 8.02 -7.02
CA LEU A 66 -4.57 6.64 -6.96
C LEU A 66 -4.97 5.84 -8.19
N GLU A 67 -6.17 6.06 -8.72
CA GLU A 67 -6.59 5.41 -9.96
C GLU A 67 -5.71 5.82 -11.15
N ARG A 68 -5.34 7.10 -11.23
CA ARG A 68 -4.36 7.55 -12.23
C ARG A 68 -3.00 6.87 -12.07
N LEU A 69 -2.46 6.82 -10.85
CA LEU A 69 -1.19 6.15 -10.57
C LEU A 69 -1.25 4.65 -10.89
N ALA A 70 -2.39 4.01 -10.69
CA ALA A 70 -2.57 2.61 -11.04
C ALA A 70 -2.48 2.40 -12.56
N VAL A 71 -3.17 3.24 -13.35
CA VAL A 71 -3.07 3.21 -14.82
C VAL A 71 -1.63 3.45 -15.28
N GLU A 72 -0.94 4.44 -14.72
CA GLU A 72 0.46 4.75 -15.06
C GLU A 72 1.43 3.58 -14.73
N ALA A 73 1.09 2.78 -13.73
CA ALA A 73 1.90 1.65 -13.27
C ALA A 73 1.47 0.29 -13.88
N ASP A 74 0.57 0.28 -14.86
CA ASP A 74 -0.03 -0.94 -15.45
C ASP A 74 -0.68 -1.85 -14.38
N LEU A 75 -1.30 -1.22 -13.37
CA LEU A 75 -2.02 -1.87 -12.29
C LEU A 75 -3.52 -1.62 -12.44
N ASP A 76 -4.35 -2.64 -12.21
CA ASP A 76 -5.81 -2.51 -12.23
C ASP A 76 -6.27 -1.40 -11.24
N PRO A 77 -6.92 -0.32 -11.72
CA PRO A 77 -7.41 0.75 -10.86
C PRO A 77 -8.42 0.27 -9.81
N VAL A 78 -9.20 -0.78 -10.12
CA VAL A 78 -10.16 -1.38 -9.18
C VAL A 78 -9.40 -2.04 -8.04
N PHE A 79 -8.31 -2.75 -8.33
CA PHE A 79 -7.43 -3.31 -7.31
C PHE A 79 -6.78 -2.21 -6.46
N ALA A 80 -6.23 -1.16 -7.08
CA ALA A 80 -5.61 -0.05 -6.35
C ALA A 80 -6.59 0.62 -5.38
N ARG A 81 -7.83 0.85 -5.82
CA ARG A 81 -8.91 1.37 -4.98
C ARG A 81 -9.22 0.44 -3.79
N LYS A 82 -9.33 -0.87 -4.03
CA LYS A 82 -9.55 -1.86 -2.95
C LYS A 82 -8.42 -1.85 -1.93
N PHE A 83 -7.18 -1.77 -2.40
CA PHE A 83 -6.01 -1.70 -1.53
C PHE A 83 -6.02 -0.43 -0.66
N LEU A 84 -6.34 0.73 -1.24
CA LEU A 84 -6.45 1.97 -0.47
C LEU A 84 -7.53 1.89 0.60
N ASN A 85 -8.71 1.39 0.25
CA ASN A 85 -9.81 1.22 1.19
C ASN A 85 -9.39 0.31 2.35
N PHE A 86 -8.73 -0.82 2.06
CA PHE A 86 -8.18 -1.70 3.08
C PHE A 86 -7.22 -0.98 4.03
N VAL A 87 -6.29 -0.17 3.50
CA VAL A 87 -5.33 0.58 4.33
C VAL A 87 -6.06 1.62 5.18
N ILE A 88 -7.04 2.35 4.64
CA ILE A 88 -7.84 3.33 5.38
C ILE A 88 -8.63 2.65 6.51
N ASP A 89 -9.26 1.52 6.23
CA ASP A 89 -10.02 0.75 7.22
C ASP A 89 -9.14 0.25 8.38
N GLU A 90 -7.90 -0.14 8.09
CA GLU A 90 -6.92 -0.51 9.12
C GLU A 90 -6.52 0.70 9.97
N VAL A 91 -6.28 1.87 9.36
CA VAL A 91 -6.00 3.13 10.07
C VAL A 91 -7.14 3.48 11.03
N ILE A 92 -8.39 3.41 10.58
CA ILE A 92 -9.56 3.69 11.41
C ILE A 92 -9.66 2.69 12.58
N ARG A 93 -9.42 1.40 12.33
CA ARG A 93 -9.40 0.39 13.39
C ARG A 93 -8.30 0.64 14.43
N HIS A 94 -7.11 1.06 14.00
CA HIS A 94 -6.02 1.42 14.90
C HIS A 94 -6.38 2.63 15.77
N HIS A 95 -6.92 3.71 15.21
CA HIS A 95 -7.35 4.87 15.99
C HIS A 95 -8.39 4.51 17.05
N LYS A 96 -9.39 3.70 16.71
CA LYS A 96 -10.42 3.25 17.67
C LYS A 96 -9.86 2.42 18.84
N LYS A 97 -8.75 1.70 18.64
CA LYS A 97 -8.08 0.93 19.70
C LYS A 97 -7.23 1.81 20.62
N HIS A 98 -6.63 2.86 20.09
CA HIS A 98 -5.73 3.77 20.83
C HIS A 98 -6.47 4.93 21.53
N GLN A 99 -7.74 5.19 21.21
CA GLN A 99 -8.60 6.16 21.92
C GLN A 99 -9.35 5.56 23.14
N LYS A 100 -8.89 4.43 23.68
CA LYS A 100 -9.40 3.83 24.94
C LYS A 100 -8.44 4.07 26.09
#